data_AF-A0A0G9JRA7-F1
#
_entry.id   AF-A0A0G9JRA7-F1
#
_cell.length_a   1.000
_cell.length_b   1.000
_cell.length_c   1.000
_cell.angle_alpha   90.00
_cell.angle_beta   90.00
_cell.angle_gamma   90.00
#
_symmetry.space_group_name_H-M   'P 1'
#
loop_
_entity.id
_entity.type
_entity.pdbx_description
1 polymer ?
#
loop_
_entity_poly.entity_id
_entity_poly.type
_entity_poly.pdbx_seq_one_letter_code
_entity_poly.pdbx_strand_id
1 'polypeptide(L)'
;MSSLAISLLSSLLVGFYIKSLRISFKKDLFIFIFSNYLTAIFLSYFLFHIQIQKINFELYNYKLIAITGFLLPTILYFLNKSLETSGLARTDIFQRLSLIIPIILSFVLFGEHFSYNKAIVIILTFISIFLILGNKGANSSFKNIYYLFAVFLGYGIVDTLFKQIAINKSADFITTLFLIFICSAIVSLFYIFIFKGKINFKYFFLGIFFGILNFSNIYFYIKAHKAFAQSPTLVFITMNLGVIIGGTLIGRFYFKEKLYKSTIYGIFLAIFSIILLALIQLKIW
;
A
#
# COMPACT_ATOMS: atom_id res chain seq x y z
N MET A 1 4.63 -1.86 17.98
CA MET A 1 3.66 -0.75 17.90
C MET A 1 4.20 0.48 17.16
N SER A 2 5.41 0.96 17.46
CA SER A 2 6.01 2.12 16.76
C SER A 2 6.08 1.98 15.23
N SER A 3 6.43 0.80 14.71
CA SER A 3 6.50 0.57 13.26
C SER A 3 5.13 0.69 12.56
N LEU A 4 4.05 0.21 13.18
CA LEU A 4 2.70 0.36 12.63
C LEU A 4 2.31 1.84 12.53
N ALA A 5 2.55 2.62 13.59
CA ALA A 5 2.24 4.05 13.61
C ALA A 5 3.01 4.83 12.54
N ILE A 6 4.32 4.58 12.39
CA ILE A 6 5.13 5.25 11.37
C ILE A 6 4.70 4.82 9.95
N SER A 7 4.39 3.54 9.74
CA SER A 7 3.87 3.06 8.45
C SER A 7 2.52 3.71 8.11
N LEU A 8 1.61 3.81 9.08
CA LEU A 8 0.31 4.49 8.93
C LEU A 8 0.47 5.96 8.55
N LEU A 9 1.29 6.71 9.29
CA LEU A 9 1.57 8.11 9.00
C LEU A 9 2.18 8.28 7.61
N SER A 10 3.16 7.45 7.27
CA SER A 10 3.82 7.48 5.95
C SER A 10 2.82 7.17 4.82
N SER A 11 1.95 6.18 5.01
CA SER A 11 0.87 5.83 4.07
C SER A 11 -0.11 6.99 3.85
N LEU A 12 -0.51 7.69 4.92
CA LEU A 12 -1.38 8.86 4.84
C LEU A 12 -0.74 9.99 4.04
N LEU A 13 0.54 10.27 4.31
CA LEU A 13 1.31 11.29 3.59
C LEU A 13 1.51 10.92 2.11
N VAL A 14 1.82 9.65 1.82
CA VAL A 14 1.92 9.11 0.45
C VAL A 14 0.61 9.34 -0.32
N GLY A 15 -0.52 8.95 0.25
CA GLY A 15 -1.84 9.11 -0.38
C GLY A 15 -2.21 10.58 -0.60
N PHE A 16 -1.96 11.44 0.41
CA PHE A 16 -2.17 12.88 0.31
C PHE A 16 -1.30 13.51 -0.80
N TYR A 17 -0.02 13.13 -0.87
CA TYR A 17 0.93 13.69 -1.81
C TYR A 17 0.57 13.35 -3.26
N ILE A 18 0.31 12.07 -3.57
CA ILE A 18 -0.16 11.66 -4.91
C ILE A 18 -1.44 12.41 -5.28
N LYS A 19 -2.42 12.49 -4.36
CA LYS A 19 -3.69 13.19 -4.58
C LYS A 19 -3.50 14.66 -4.93
N SER A 20 -2.51 15.31 -4.32
CA SER A 20 -2.21 16.73 -4.55
C SER A 20 -1.59 17.00 -5.92
N LEU A 21 -0.73 16.10 -6.40
CA LEU A 21 0.08 16.33 -7.61
C LEU A 21 -0.68 16.21 -8.94
N ARG A 22 -1.72 15.35 -9.01
CA ARG A 22 -2.56 15.14 -10.21
C ARG A 22 -1.77 15.06 -11.52
N ILE A 23 -0.85 14.11 -11.62
CA ILE A 23 0.06 13.99 -12.76
C ILE A 23 -0.69 13.39 -13.96
N SER A 24 -0.93 14.20 -14.98
CA SER A 24 -1.73 13.78 -16.16
C SER A 24 -0.93 13.07 -17.25
N PHE A 25 0.36 13.41 -17.40
CA PHE A 25 1.19 12.84 -18.47
C PHE A 25 1.88 11.55 -18.02
N LYS A 26 1.77 10.50 -18.84
CA LYS A 26 2.36 9.18 -18.52
C LYS A 26 3.87 9.26 -18.31
N LYS A 27 4.59 9.98 -19.17
CA LYS A 27 6.05 10.09 -19.07
C LYS A 27 6.48 10.80 -17.77
N ASP A 28 5.79 11.87 -17.42
CA ASP A 28 6.01 12.61 -16.16
C ASP A 28 5.73 11.73 -14.93
N LEU A 29 4.67 10.92 -14.99
CA LEU A 29 4.36 9.95 -13.94
C LEU A 29 5.49 8.93 -13.77
N PHE A 30 6.03 8.37 -14.85
CA PHE A 30 7.12 7.40 -14.73
C PHE A 30 8.46 8.04 -14.33
N ILE A 31 8.72 9.31 -14.66
CA ILE A 31 9.86 10.07 -14.10
C ILE A 31 9.72 10.21 -12.58
N PHE A 32 8.51 10.56 -12.11
CA PHE A 32 8.18 10.63 -10.69
C PHE A 32 8.37 9.29 -9.97
N ILE A 33 7.81 8.22 -10.53
CA ILE A 33 7.91 6.86 -9.98
C ILE A 33 9.37 6.38 -9.96
N PHE A 34 10.11 6.59 -11.06
CA PHE A 34 11.52 6.26 -11.18
C PHE A 34 12.37 6.95 -10.10
N SER A 35 12.18 8.26 -9.92
CA SER A 35 12.89 8.99 -8.88
C SER A 35 12.55 8.48 -7.48
N ASN A 36 11.31 8.07 -7.23
CA ASN A 36 10.93 7.46 -5.95
C ASN A 36 11.71 6.17 -5.66
N TYR A 37 11.89 5.30 -6.66
CA TYR A 37 12.66 4.08 -6.47
C TYR A 37 14.16 4.34 -6.39
N LEU A 38 14.70 5.34 -7.11
CA LEU A 38 16.09 5.77 -6.91
C LEU A 38 16.33 6.24 -5.47
N THR A 39 15.42 7.05 -4.92
CA THR A 39 15.50 7.47 -3.52
C THR A 39 15.40 6.28 -2.57
N ALA A 40 14.51 5.32 -2.84
CA ALA A 40 14.39 4.12 -2.02
C ALA A 40 15.65 3.23 -2.04
N ILE A 41 16.30 3.10 -3.21
CA ILE A 41 17.62 2.44 -3.36
C ILE A 41 18.68 3.17 -2.54
N PHE A 42 18.73 4.50 -2.65
CA PHE A 42 19.68 5.33 -1.89
C PHE A 42 19.48 5.16 -0.38
N LEU A 43 18.24 5.30 0.09
CA LEU A 43 17.93 5.17 1.52
C LEU A 43 18.23 3.75 2.04
N SER A 44 17.88 2.71 1.30
CA SER A 44 18.19 1.33 1.72
C SER A 44 19.69 1.07 1.78
N TYR A 45 20.45 1.52 0.78
CA TYR A 45 21.90 1.36 0.77
C TYR A 45 22.61 2.10 1.91
N PHE A 46 22.30 3.39 2.08
CA PHE A 46 23.01 4.25 3.03
C PHE A 46 22.54 4.10 4.48
N LEU A 47 21.23 3.97 4.74
CA LEU A 47 20.73 3.85 6.11
C LEU A 47 21.01 2.48 6.74
N PHE A 48 21.14 1.43 5.91
CA PHE A 48 21.33 0.07 6.39
C PHE A 48 22.67 -0.54 5.99
N HIS A 49 23.56 0.27 5.42
CA HIS A 49 24.94 -0.10 5.07
C HIS A 49 25.03 -1.42 4.28
N ILE A 50 24.24 -1.53 3.20
CA ILE A 50 24.17 -2.77 2.40
C ILE A 50 25.54 -3.06 1.77
N GLN A 51 26.11 -4.21 2.11
CA GLN A 51 27.39 -4.67 1.55
C GLN A 51 27.14 -5.50 0.29
N ILE A 52 27.05 -4.84 -0.87
CA ILE A 52 26.71 -5.47 -2.16
C ILE A 52 27.60 -6.69 -2.46
N GLN A 53 28.89 -6.61 -2.16
CA GLN A 53 29.87 -7.68 -2.39
C GLN A 53 29.61 -8.95 -1.55
N LYS A 54 28.87 -8.85 -0.44
CA LYS A 54 28.54 -9.97 0.44
C LYS A 54 27.15 -10.55 0.19
N ILE A 55 26.42 -10.03 -0.78
CA ILE A 55 25.09 -10.56 -1.12
C ILE A 55 25.29 -11.93 -1.77
N ASN A 56 24.97 -13.00 -1.03
CA ASN A 56 24.84 -14.32 -1.63
C ASN A 56 23.49 -14.39 -2.35
N PHE A 57 23.51 -14.19 -3.67
CA PHE A 57 22.31 -14.13 -4.49
C PHE A 57 21.50 -15.46 -4.47
N GLU A 58 22.12 -16.60 -4.18
CA GLU A 58 21.45 -17.91 -4.12
C GLU A 58 20.38 -17.99 -3.01
N LEU A 59 20.51 -17.18 -1.96
CA LEU A 59 19.55 -17.16 -0.85
C LEU A 59 18.23 -16.44 -1.20
N TYR A 60 18.20 -15.70 -2.30
CA TYR A 60 17.10 -14.79 -2.64
C TYR A 60 16.17 -15.40 -3.67
N ASN A 61 14.86 -15.28 -3.43
CA ASN A 61 13.85 -15.73 -4.37
C ASN A 61 13.68 -14.70 -5.51
N TYR A 62 14.38 -14.92 -6.62
CA TYR A 62 14.34 -14.02 -7.77
C TYR A 62 12.94 -13.85 -8.38
N LYS A 63 12.09 -14.88 -8.31
CA LYS A 63 10.70 -14.78 -8.80
C LYS A 63 9.92 -13.78 -7.96
N LEU A 64 10.04 -13.85 -6.64
CA LEU A 64 9.42 -12.88 -5.73
C LEU A 64 9.93 -11.46 -6.02
N ILE A 65 11.24 -11.30 -6.18
CA ILE A 65 11.87 -9.99 -6.43
C ILE A 65 11.39 -9.41 -7.77
N ALA A 66 11.42 -10.20 -8.84
CA ALA A 66 11.03 -9.76 -10.17
C ALA A 66 9.53 -9.41 -10.25
N ILE A 67 8.66 -10.26 -9.69
CA ILE A 67 7.21 -10.01 -9.68
C ILE A 67 6.91 -8.74 -8.87
N THR A 68 7.48 -8.60 -7.67
CA THR A 68 7.24 -7.42 -6.82
C THR A 68 7.80 -6.15 -7.48
N GLY A 69 9.03 -6.23 -8.02
CA GLY A 69 9.68 -5.10 -8.69
C GLY A 69 8.97 -4.64 -9.95
N PHE A 70 8.32 -5.55 -10.68
CA PHE A 70 7.47 -5.20 -11.82
C PHE A 70 6.12 -4.62 -11.38
N LEU A 71 5.47 -5.23 -10.39
CA LEU A 71 4.14 -4.83 -9.93
C LEU A 71 4.14 -3.43 -9.32
N LEU A 72 5.16 -3.07 -8.54
CA LEU A 72 5.22 -1.81 -7.80
C LEU A 72 5.05 -0.56 -8.70
N PRO A 73 5.88 -0.32 -9.74
CA PRO A 73 5.67 0.76 -10.70
C PRO A 73 4.34 0.66 -11.46
N THR A 74 3.96 -0.56 -11.84
CA THR A 74 2.79 -0.83 -12.67
C THR A 74 1.49 -0.50 -11.95
N ILE A 75 1.40 -0.80 -10.66
CA ILE A 75 0.23 -0.51 -9.83
C ILE A 75 0.11 1.00 -9.58
N LEU A 76 1.22 1.72 -9.41
CA LEU A 76 1.17 3.19 -9.32
C LEU A 76 0.65 3.83 -10.63
N TYR A 77 0.97 3.24 -11.79
CA TYR A 77 0.36 3.63 -13.06
C TYR A 77 -1.15 3.36 -13.10
N PHE A 78 -1.59 2.15 -12.72
CA PHE A 78 -3.02 1.82 -12.68
C PHE A 78 -3.79 2.65 -11.65
N LEU A 79 -3.18 2.95 -10.50
CA LEU A 79 -3.73 3.88 -9.52
C LEU A 79 -3.96 5.25 -10.16
N ASN A 80 -2.96 5.83 -10.81
CA ASN A 80 -3.10 7.13 -11.46
C ASN A 80 -4.20 7.10 -12.54
N LYS A 81 -4.26 6.06 -13.37
CA LYS A 81 -5.32 5.90 -14.38
C LYS A 81 -6.71 5.72 -13.78
N SER A 82 -6.82 5.00 -12.68
CA SER A 82 -8.08 4.84 -11.95
C SER A 82 -8.52 6.18 -11.34
N LEU A 83 -7.60 6.96 -10.77
CA LEU A 83 -7.88 8.29 -10.23
C LEU A 83 -8.38 9.25 -11.32
N GLU A 84 -7.77 9.23 -12.51
CA GLU A 84 -8.19 10.05 -13.65
C GLU A 84 -9.56 9.65 -14.20
N THR A 85 -9.85 8.35 -14.32
CA THR A 85 -11.02 7.84 -15.06
C THR A 85 -12.25 7.59 -14.19
N SER A 86 -12.05 7.03 -12.99
CA SER A 86 -13.11 6.62 -12.07
C SER A 86 -13.29 7.59 -10.90
N GLY A 87 -12.35 8.51 -10.74
CA GLY A 87 -12.30 9.46 -9.64
C GLY A 87 -11.73 8.87 -8.36
N LEU A 88 -11.43 9.76 -7.42
CA LEU A 88 -10.76 9.42 -6.16
C LEU A 88 -11.59 8.46 -5.30
N ALA A 89 -12.88 8.73 -5.12
CA ALA A 89 -13.73 7.97 -4.20
C ALA A 89 -13.81 6.48 -4.56
N ARG A 90 -14.03 6.16 -5.84
CA ARG A 90 -14.12 4.76 -6.30
C ARG A 90 -12.77 4.07 -6.29
N THR A 91 -11.72 4.77 -6.69
CA THR A 91 -10.36 4.23 -6.67
C THR A 91 -9.96 3.84 -5.25
N ASP A 92 -10.24 4.70 -4.27
CA ASP A 92 -9.97 4.40 -2.86
C ASP A 92 -10.79 3.20 -2.40
N ILE A 93 -12.09 3.08 -2.75
CA ILE A 93 -12.89 1.87 -2.44
C ILE A 93 -12.20 0.59 -2.92
N PHE A 94 -11.86 0.51 -4.21
CA PHE A 94 -11.25 -0.70 -4.77
C PHE A 94 -9.86 -0.98 -4.19
N GLN A 95 -9.09 0.07 -3.91
CA GLN A 95 -7.82 -0.06 -3.21
C GLN A 95 -8.00 -0.64 -1.81
N ARG A 96 -9.03 -0.24 -1.04
CA ARG A 96 -9.29 -0.81 0.31
C ARG A 96 -9.88 -2.20 0.27
N LEU A 97 -10.75 -2.46 -0.72
CA LEU A 97 -11.27 -3.81 -0.95
C LEU A 97 -10.15 -4.80 -1.27
N SER A 98 -9.00 -4.35 -1.79
CA SER A 98 -7.84 -5.21 -2.05
C SER A 98 -7.43 -6.04 -0.83
N LEU A 99 -7.72 -5.56 0.40
CA LEU A 99 -7.58 -6.24 1.69
C LEU A 99 -8.17 -7.67 1.70
N ILE A 100 -9.21 -7.94 0.90
CA ILE A 100 -9.81 -9.28 0.77
C ILE A 100 -8.74 -10.31 0.43
N ILE A 101 -7.85 -10.00 -0.52
CA ILE A 101 -6.85 -10.93 -1.04
C ILE A 101 -5.84 -11.35 0.04
N PRO A 102 -5.10 -10.42 0.69
CA PRO A 102 -4.14 -10.80 1.72
C PRO A 102 -4.81 -11.43 2.94
N ILE A 103 -6.07 -11.09 3.28
CA ILE A 103 -6.80 -11.77 4.37
C ILE A 103 -7.06 -13.24 4.02
N ILE A 104 -7.61 -13.53 2.83
CA ILE A 104 -7.84 -14.92 2.41
C ILE A 104 -6.52 -15.70 2.42
N LEU A 105 -5.46 -15.10 1.87
CA LEU A 105 -4.13 -15.73 1.82
C LEU A 105 -3.46 -15.82 3.20
N SER A 106 -3.91 -15.06 4.20
CA SER A 106 -3.44 -15.20 5.59
C SER A 106 -3.81 -16.55 6.18
N PHE A 107 -5.02 -17.03 5.92
CA PHE A 107 -5.46 -18.36 6.37
C PHE A 107 -4.89 -19.47 5.49
N VAL A 108 -4.84 -19.27 4.16
CA VAL A 108 -4.44 -20.33 3.21
C VAL A 108 -2.92 -20.49 3.10
N LEU A 109 -2.17 -19.39 2.97
CA LEU A 109 -0.72 -19.41 2.71
C LEU A 109 0.13 -19.15 3.97
N PHE A 110 -0.36 -18.31 4.89
CA PHE A 110 0.43 -17.90 6.06
C PHE A 110 0.11 -18.70 7.34
N GLY A 111 -0.81 -19.67 7.24
CA GLY A 111 -1.15 -20.57 8.34
C GLY A 111 -1.75 -19.87 9.54
N GLU A 112 -2.36 -18.70 9.35
CA GLU A 112 -3.07 -18.03 10.44
C GLU A 112 -4.29 -18.86 10.84
N HIS A 113 -4.46 -19.17 12.13
CA HIS A 113 -5.62 -19.94 12.58
C HIS A 113 -6.92 -19.13 12.41
N PHE A 114 -7.89 -19.77 11.77
CA PHE A 114 -9.26 -19.27 11.66
C PHE A 114 -9.96 -19.36 13.02
N SER A 115 -10.73 -18.34 13.35
CA SER A 115 -11.66 -18.36 14.49
C SER A 115 -12.92 -17.59 14.15
N TYR A 116 -14.05 -18.00 14.74
CA TYR A 116 -15.34 -17.31 14.55
C TYR A 116 -15.24 -15.82 14.94
N ASN A 117 -14.51 -15.51 16.02
CA ASN A 117 -14.28 -14.13 16.46
C ASN A 117 -13.55 -13.30 15.38
N LYS A 118 -12.53 -13.87 14.72
CA LYS A 118 -11.85 -13.19 13.61
C LYS A 118 -12.77 -13.01 12.40
N ALA A 119 -13.61 -13.99 12.08
CA ALA A 119 -14.57 -13.87 10.98
C ALA A 119 -15.54 -12.71 11.19
N ILE A 120 -16.06 -12.55 12.41
CA ILE A 120 -16.92 -11.42 12.79
C ILE A 120 -16.18 -10.10 12.57
N VAL A 121 -14.93 -9.97 13.07
CA VAL A 121 -14.12 -8.76 12.86
C VAL A 121 -13.90 -8.44 11.38
N ILE A 122 -13.64 -9.45 10.55
CA ILE A 122 -13.46 -9.26 9.11
C ILE A 122 -14.75 -8.73 8.47
N ILE A 123 -15.91 -9.28 8.83
CA ILE A 123 -17.21 -8.80 8.35
C ILE A 123 -17.43 -7.35 8.78
N LEU A 124 -17.22 -7.03 10.06
CA LEU A 124 -17.35 -5.66 10.59
C LEU A 124 -16.40 -4.69 9.88
N THR A 125 -15.19 -5.13 9.56
CA THR A 125 -14.20 -4.37 8.78
C THR A 125 -14.77 -3.99 7.41
N PHE A 126 -15.34 -4.94 6.66
CA PHE A 126 -15.93 -4.61 5.35
C PHE A 126 -17.16 -3.72 5.47
N ILE A 127 -18.05 -3.96 6.43
CA ILE A 127 -19.19 -3.08 6.70
C ILE A 127 -18.70 -1.64 6.98
N SER A 128 -17.64 -1.48 7.77
CA SER A 128 -17.05 -0.17 8.08
C SER A 128 -16.52 0.54 6.82
N ILE A 129 -15.85 -0.19 5.93
CA ILE A 129 -15.33 0.35 4.66
C ILE A 129 -16.50 0.84 3.79
N PHE A 130 -17.57 0.05 3.67
CA PHE A 130 -18.77 0.45 2.91
C PHE A 130 -19.47 1.66 3.51
N LEU A 131 -19.59 1.76 4.84
CA LEU A 131 -20.20 2.92 5.51
C LEU A 131 -19.37 4.20 5.32
N ILE A 132 -18.04 4.10 5.37
CA ILE A 132 -17.13 5.25 5.21
C ILE A 132 -17.14 5.75 3.77
N LEU A 133 -17.12 4.85 2.79
CA LEU A 133 -16.87 5.19 1.39
C LEU A 133 -18.13 5.20 0.51
N GLY A 134 -19.20 4.51 0.91
CA GLY A 134 -20.41 4.33 0.09
C GLY A 134 -21.08 5.64 -0.34
N ASN A 135 -21.01 6.68 0.49
CA ASN A 135 -21.62 7.98 0.17
C ASN A 135 -20.76 8.86 -0.75
N LYS A 136 -19.53 8.47 -1.07
CA LYS A 136 -18.60 9.30 -1.85
C LYS A 136 -18.69 9.05 -3.38
N GLY A 137 -19.54 8.14 -3.85
CA GLY A 137 -19.47 7.54 -5.20
C GLY A 137 -20.59 7.84 -6.21
N ALA A 138 -21.52 8.77 -5.93
CA ALA A 138 -22.78 8.88 -6.67
C ALA A 138 -22.69 9.44 -8.12
N ASN A 139 -21.64 10.19 -8.49
CA ASN A 139 -21.67 10.99 -9.73
C ASN A 139 -20.67 10.62 -10.85
N SER A 140 -19.93 9.51 -10.78
CA SER A 140 -19.02 9.12 -11.88
C SER A 140 -19.55 8.00 -12.77
N SER A 141 -19.31 8.05 -14.07
CA SER A 141 -19.65 6.95 -15.00
C SER A 141 -18.77 5.72 -14.72
N PHE A 142 -19.29 4.49 -14.91
CA PHE A 142 -18.51 3.23 -14.84
C PHE A 142 -17.47 3.05 -15.97
N LYS A 143 -16.98 4.15 -16.55
CA LYS A 143 -15.96 4.09 -17.60
C LYS A 143 -14.67 3.51 -17.02
N ASN A 144 -14.21 2.42 -17.62
CA ASN A 144 -12.94 1.74 -17.35
C ASN A 144 -12.83 1.05 -15.97
N ILE A 145 -13.82 0.22 -15.63
CA ILE A 145 -13.80 -0.66 -14.46
C ILE A 145 -12.55 -1.56 -14.39
N TYR A 146 -11.92 -1.83 -15.53
CA TYR A 146 -10.63 -2.52 -15.63
C TYR A 146 -9.55 -1.90 -14.71
N TYR A 147 -9.40 -0.58 -14.66
CA TYR A 147 -8.37 0.04 -13.83
C TYR A 147 -8.68 -0.09 -12.32
N LEU A 148 -9.96 -0.05 -11.95
CA LEU A 148 -10.40 -0.31 -10.58
C LEU A 148 -10.07 -1.74 -10.15
N PHE A 149 -10.35 -2.72 -11.01
CA PHE A 149 -9.99 -4.12 -10.77
C PHE A 149 -8.48 -4.34 -10.73
N ALA A 150 -7.72 -3.66 -11.60
CA ALA A 150 -6.26 -3.72 -11.58
C ALA A 150 -5.67 -3.15 -10.27
N VAL A 151 -6.26 -2.08 -9.73
CA VAL A 151 -5.90 -1.54 -8.41
C VAL A 151 -6.24 -2.54 -7.31
N PHE A 152 -7.45 -3.11 -7.31
CA PHE A 152 -7.87 -4.12 -6.35
C PHE A 152 -6.93 -5.35 -6.33
N LEU A 153 -6.67 -5.95 -7.48
CA LEU A 153 -5.80 -7.12 -7.59
C LEU A 153 -4.35 -6.75 -7.25
N GLY A 154 -3.86 -5.65 -7.82
CA GLY A 154 -2.48 -5.22 -7.68
C GLY A 154 -2.09 -4.97 -6.22
N TYR A 155 -2.86 -4.14 -5.51
CA TYR A 155 -2.58 -3.85 -4.10
C TYR A 155 -2.67 -5.11 -3.22
N GLY A 156 -3.65 -5.98 -3.46
CA GLY A 156 -3.82 -7.20 -2.66
C GLY A 156 -2.68 -8.21 -2.89
N ILE A 157 -2.20 -8.33 -4.14
CA ILE A 157 -1.02 -9.14 -4.46
C ILE A 157 0.24 -8.54 -3.83
N VAL A 158 0.47 -7.22 -3.96
CA VAL A 158 1.64 -6.56 -3.36
C VAL A 158 1.65 -6.70 -1.84
N ASP A 159 0.52 -6.51 -1.18
CA ASP A 159 0.39 -6.69 0.28
C ASP A 159 0.74 -8.12 0.70
N THR A 160 0.30 -9.11 -0.07
CA THR A 160 0.64 -10.52 0.14
C THR A 160 2.14 -10.78 -0.07
N LEU A 161 2.74 -10.23 -1.13
CA LEU A 161 4.17 -10.35 -1.41
C LEU A 161 5.01 -9.70 -0.31
N PHE A 162 4.59 -8.54 0.22
CA PHE A 162 5.24 -7.91 1.37
C PHE A 162 5.19 -8.79 2.62
N LYS A 163 4.09 -9.50 2.86
CA LYS A 163 4.05 -10.49 3.94
C LYS A 163 4.98 -11.67 3.68
N GLN A 164 5.06 -12.18 2.44
CA GLN A 164 6.03 -13.23 2.07
C GLN A 164 7.48 -12.80 2.33
N ILE A 165 7.83 -11.55 1.98
CA ILE A 165 9.14 -10.97 2.30
C ILE A 165 9.35 -10.91 3.82
N ALA A 166 8.33 -10.51 4.59
CA ALA A 166 8.43 -10.39 6.03
C ALA A 166 8.70 -11.74 6.72
N ILE A 167 8.04 -12.82 6.29
CA ILE A 167 8.18 -14.14 6.91
C ILE A 167 9.37 -14.94 6.40
N ASN A 168 9.98 -14.52 5.28
CA ASN A 168 11.16 -15.20 4.76
C ASN A 168 12.33 -15.07 5.75
N LYS A 169 12.84 -16.22 6.20
CA LYS A 169 13.96 -16.31 7.15
C LYS A 169 15.31 -16.51 6.47
N SER A 170 15.34 -17.01 5.22
CA SER A 170 16.60 -17.33 4.53
C SER A 170 17.31 -16.09 3.98
N ALA A 171 16.53 -15.06 3.63
CA ALA A 171 17.02 -13.84 3.03
C ALA A 171 16.77 -12.64 3.94
N ASP A 172 17.75 -11.74 4.05
CA ASP A 172 17.54 -10.45 4.69
C ASP A 172 16.51 -9.62 3.91
N PHE A 173 15.50 -9.12 4.63
CA PHE A 173 14.37 -8.45 4.00
C PHE A 173 14.75 -7.05 3.48
N ILE A 174 15.72 -6.39 4.09
CA ILE A 174 16.18 -5.06 3.68
C ILE A 174 16.92 -5.18 2.34
N THR A 175 17.80 -6.17 2.24
CA THR A 175 18.50 -6.52 1.00
C THR A 175 17.52 -6.97 -0.09
N THR A 176 16.52 -7.78 0.27
CA THR A 176 15.43 -8.16 -0.66
C THR A 176 14.71 -6.92 -1.19
N LEU A 177 14.40 -5.98 -0.31
CA LEU A 177 13.70 -4.74 -0.68
C LEU A 177 14.57 -3.83 -1.56
N PHE A 178 15.87 -3.73 -1.27
CA PHE A 178 16.85 -3.04 -2.12
C PHE A 178 16.86 -3.60 -3.55
N LEU A 179 16.91 -4.92 -3.70
CA LEU A 179 16.86 -5.58 -5.02
C LEU A 179 15.53 -5.34 -5.74
N ILE A 180 14.40 -5.35 -5.00
CA ILE A 180 13.08 -5.01 -5.53
C ILE A 180 13.04 -3.56 -6.04
N PHE A 181 13.64 -2.62 -5.31
CA PHE A 181 13.68 -1.22 -5.73
C PHE A 181 14.58 -0.99 -6.93
N ILE A 182 15.70 -1.71 -7.06
CA ILE A 182 16.52 -1.73 -8.28
C ILE A 182 15.67 -2.22 -9.47
N CYS A 183 15.00 -3.35 -9.32
CA CYS A 183 14.11 -3.88 -10.35
C CYS A 183 12.99 -2.88 -10.71
N SER A 184 12.38 -2.25 -9.71
CA SER A 184 11.33 -1.24 -9.89
C SER A 184 11.83 0.00 -10.62
N ALA A 185 13.05 0.46 -10.33
CA ALA A 185 13.68 1.57 -11.03
C ALA A 185 13.95 1.22 -12.50
N ILE A 186 14.47 0.03 -12.78
CA ILE A 186 14.70 -0.45 -14.16
C ILE A 186 13.37 -0.51 -14.94
N VAL A 187 12.33 -1.09 -14.35
CA VAL A 187 10.99 -1.17 -14.97
C VAL A 187 10.42 0.23 -15.21
N SER A 188 10.56 1.15 -14.26
CA SER A 188 10.10 2.53 -14.42
C SER A 188 10.85 3.25 -15.53
N LEU A 189 12.17 3.03 -15.63
CA LEU A 189 13.01 3.59 -16.69
C LEU A 189 12.59 3.07 -18.07
N PHE A 190 12.30 1.78 -18.18
CA PHE A 190 11.78 1.18 -19.41
C PHE A 190 10.45 1.85 -19.84
N TYR A 191 9.54 2.09 -18.90
CA TYR A 191 8.30 2.83 -19.21
C TYR A 191 8.55 4.28 -19.64
N ILE A 192 9.55 4.98 -19.09
CA ILE A 192 9.93 6.32 -19.56
C ILE A 192 10.34 6.31 -21.04
N PHE A 193 11.05 5.27 -21.49
CA PHE A 193 11.45 5.12 -22.89
C PHE A 193 10.28 4.74 -23.81
N ILE A 194 9.34 3.91 -23.33
CA ILE A 194 8.14 3.54 -24.11
C ILE A 194 7.22 4.74 -24.33
N PHE A 195 6.97 5.53 -23.28
CA PHE A 195 6.00 6.61 -23.37
C PHE A 195 6.60 7.87 -24.01
N LYS A 196 6.01 8.30 -25.13
CA LYS A 196 6.35 9.55 -25.81
C LYS A 196 5.98 10.76 -24.95
N GLY A 197 6.77 11.83 -25.05
CA GLY A 197 6.56 13.08 -24.32
C GLY A 197 7.86 13.82 -24.01
N LYS A 198 7.75 15.10 -23.67
CA LYS A 198 8.86 15.90 -23.14
C LYS A 198 9.17 15.46 -21.71
N ILE A 199 10.44 15.47 -21.34
CA ILE A 199 10.87 15.21 -19.96
C ILE A 199 10.70 16.49 -19.16
N ASN A 200 9.89 16.46 -18.12
CA ASN A 200 9.81 17.55 -17.15
C ASN A 200 10.51 17.13 -15.84
N PHE A 201 11.73 17.65 -15.66
CA PHE A 201 12.56 17.33 -14.49
C PHE A 201 11.94 17.73 -13.15
N LYS A 202 10.92 18.60 -13.12
CA LYS A 202 10.17 18.89 -11.89
C LYS A 202 9.66 17.61 -11.22
N TYR A 203 9.18 16.64 -12.01
CA TYR A 203 8.63 15.39 -11.48
C TYR A 203 9.69 14.49 -10.84
N PHE A 204 10.95 14.64 -11.24
CA PHE A 204 12.06 13.96 -10.58
C PHE A 204 12.18 14.45 -9.13
N PHE A 205 12.27 15.77 -8.90
CA PHE A 205 12.36 16.32 -7.54
C PHE A 205 11.14 16.00 -6.67
N LEU A 206 9.93 16.03 -7.25
CA LEU A 206 8.71 15.59 -6.54
C LEU A 206 8.79 14.10 -6.16
N GLY A 207 9.37 13.28 -7.04
CA GLY A 207 9.58 11.86 -6.80
C GLY A 207 10.57 11.57 -5.68
N ILE A 208 11.54 12.44 -5.41
CA ILE A 208 12.47 12.28 -4.27
C ILE A 208 11.71 12.33 -2.95
N PHE A 209 10.90 13.36 -2.72
CA PHE A 209 10.13 13.49 -1.49
C PHE A 209 9.13 12.33 -1.34
N PHE A 210 8.47 11.96 -2.44
CA PHE A 210 7.62 10.78 -2.47
C PHE A 210 8.37 9.50 -2.09
N GLY A 211 9.60 9.33 -2.61
CA GLY A 211 10.47 8.20 -2.33
C GLY A 211 10.81 8.03 -0.85
N ILE A 212 11.06 9.14 -0.13
CA ILE A 212 11.32 9.09 1.32
C ILE A 212 10.09 8.57 2.07
N LEU A 213 8.91 9.11 1.76
CA LEU A 213 7.65 8.71 2.40
C LEU A 213 7.30 7.26 2.06
N ASN A 214 7.46 6.87 0.80
CA ASN A 214 7.12 5.54 0.32
C ASN A 214 8.09 4.48 0.83
N PHE A 215 9.39 4.79 0.89
CA PHE A 215 10.39 3.94 1.54
C PHE A 215 10.03 3.69 3.00
N SER A 216 9.75 4.76 3.75
CA SER A 216 9.35 4.68 5.16
C SER A 216 8.09 3.83 5.31
N ASN A 217 7.09 4.04 4.46
CA ASN A 217 5.88 3.24 4.46
C ASN A 217 6.16 1.75 4.31
N ILE A 218 6.83 1.35 3.21
CA ILE A 218 7.07 -0.06 2.88
C ILE A 218 7.97 -0.73 3.91
N TYR A 219 9.07 -0.07 4.31
CA TYR A 219 9.99 -0.61 5.31
C TYR A 219 9.29 -0.90 6.64
N PHE A 220 8.56 0.08 7.18
CA PHE A 220 7.87 -0.10 8.46
C PHE A 220 6.66 -1.02 8.36
N TYR A 221 6.02 -1.12 7.18
CA TYR A 221 4.95 -2.09 6.91
C TYR A 221 5.45 -3.53 6.98
N ILE A 222 6.54 -3.84 6.28
CA ILE A 222 7.18 -5.16 6.32
C ILE A 222 7.66 -5.45 7.76
N LYS A 223 8.27 -4.46 8.43
CA LYS A 223 8.70 -4.61 9.83
C LYS A 223 7.54 -4.92 10.77
N ALA A 224 6.36 -4.33 10.57
CA ALA A 224 5.16 -4.68 11.31
C ALA A 224 4.71 -6.12 11.04
N HIS A 225 4.74 -6.56 9.79
CA HIS A 225 4.45 -7.96 9.43
C HIS A 225 5.44 -8.96 10.00
N LYS A 226 6.71 -8.57 10.23
CA LYS A 226 7.69 -9.38 10.98
C LYS A 226 7.34 -9.44 12.47
N ALA A 227 6.99 -8.31 13.08
CA ALA A 227 6.63 -8.23 14.49
C ALA A 227 5.35 -9.02 14.82
N PHE A 228 4.38 -9.02 13.91
CA PHE A 228 3.12 -9.77 14.00
C PHE A 228 3.12 -10.92 12.99
N ALA A 229 4.19 -11.71 12.96
CA ALA A 229 4.37 -12.80 12.00
C ALA A 229 3.20 -13.79 12.02
N GLN A 230 2.69 -14.13 13.21
CA GLN A 230 1.61 -15.08 13.44
C GLN A 230 0.19 -14.51 13.22
N SER A 231 0.07 -13.19 13.07
CA SER A 231 -1.24 -12.51 12.96
C SER A 231 -1.26 -11.49 11.82
N PRO A 232 -1.01 -11.93 10.56
CA PRO A 232 -1.04 -11.04 9.41
C PRO A 232 -2.36 -10.28 9.26
N THR A 233 -3.50 -10.90 9.56
CA THR A 233 -4.81 -10.26 9.51
C THR A 233 -4.88 -8.98 10.36
N LEU A 234 -4.25 -8.98 11.54
CA LEU A 234 -4.16 -7.79 12.41
C LEU A 234 -3.47 -6.63 11.69
N VAL A 235 -2.32 -6.89 11.05
CA VAL A 235 -1.56 -5.86 10.36
C VAL A 235 -2.32 -5.36 9.13
N PHE A 236 -2.86 -6.25 8.30
CA PHE A 236 -3.61 -5.88 7.10
C PHE A 236 -4.82 -4.99 7.43
N ILE A 237 -5.63 -5.40 8.41
CA ILE A 237 -6.84 -4.66 8.83
C ILE A 237 -6.45 -3.33 9.47
N THR A 238 -5.53 -3.33 10.42
CA THR A 238 -5.12 -2.11 11.14
C THR A 238 -4.54 -1.07 10.19
N MET A 239 -3.70 -1.50 9.26
CA MET A 239 -3.07 -0.60 8.28
C MET A 239 -4.10 -0.01 7.32
N ASN A 240 -5.00 -0.82 6.76
CA ASN A 240 -6.02 -0.31 5.84
C ASN A 240 -7.03 0.61 6.55
N LEU A 241 -7.62 0.17 7.67
CA LEU A 241 -8.59 0.97 8.40
C LEU A 241 -7.97 2.23 8.98
N GLY A 242 -6.74 2.16 9.49
CA GLY A 242 -6.02 3.34 10.00
C GLY A 242 -5.81 4.40 8.92
N VAL A 243 -5.46 4.01 7.70
CA VAL A 243 -5.32 4.95 6.57
C VAL A 243 -6.68 5.52 6.15
N ILE A 244 -7.76 4.73 6.16
CA ILE A 244 -9.11 5.21 5.83
C ILE A 244 -9.60 6.23 6.86
N ILE A 245 -9.45 5.92 8.16
CA ILE A 245 -9.85 6.79 9.26
C ILE A 245 -9.04 8.08 9.20
N GLY A 246 -7.70 7.97 9.17
CA GLY A 246 -6.82 9.13 9.12
C GLY A 246 -7.05 9.98 7.86
N GLY A 247 -7.23 9.35 6.71
CA GLY A 247 -7.50 10.04 5.45
C GLY A 247 -8.84 10.76 5.47
N THR A 248 -9.86 10.18 6.11
CA THR A 248 -11.18 10.82 6.28
C THR A 248 -11.11 12.00 7.26
N LEU A 249 -10.33 11.89 8.33
CA LEU A 249 -10.09 13.00 9.27
C LEU A 249 -9.33 14.15 8.60
N ILE A 250 -8.26 13.86 7.86
CA ILE A 250 -7.53 14.85 7.06
C ILE A 250 -8.46 15.49 6.01
N GLY A 251 -9.29 14.68 5.33
CA GLY A 251 -10.35 15.15 4.43
C GLY A 251 -11.27 16.17 5.08
N ARG A 252 -11.75 15.86 6.30
CA ARG A 252 -12.63 16.75 7.06
C ARG A 252 -11.92 18.03 7.50
N PHE A 253 -10.76 17.94 8.14
CA PHE A 253 -10.13 19.10 8.78
C PHE A 253 -9.36 19.98 7.80
N TYR A 254 -8.69 19.40 6.80
CA TYR A 254 -7.87 20.14 5.84
C TYR A 254 -8.66 20.53 4.60
N PHE A 255 -9.39 19.58 4.00
CA PHE A 255 -10.16 19.83 2.77
C PHE A 255 -11.60 20.27 3.01
N LYS A 256 -12.03 20.38 4.29
CA LYS A 256 -13.39 20.75 4.69
C LYS A 256 -14.46 19.85 4.07
N GLU A 257 -14.13 18.58 3.81
CA GLU A 257 -15.07 17.59 3.28
C GLU A 257 -16.24 17.41 4.26
N LYS A 258 -17.46 17.23 3.75
CA LYS A 258 -18.63 16.96 4.59
C LYS A 258 -18.59 15.50 5.06
N LEU A 259 -18.74 15.28 6.36
CA LEU A 259 -18.91 13.95 6.93
C LEU A 259 -20.40 13.62 6.96
N TYR A 260 -20.77 12.52 6.30
CA TYR A 260 -22.11 11.95 6.41
C TYR A 260 -22.23 11.14 7.69
N LYS A 261 -23.47 10.99 8.21
CA LYS A 261 -23.72 10.17 9.39
C LYS A 261 -23.21 8.73 9.22
N SER A 262 -23.39 8.12 8.05
CA SER A 262 -22.86 6.79 7.75
C SER A 262 -21.33 6.73 7.87
N THR A 263 -20.62 7.77 7.43
CA THR A 263 -19.16 7.85 7.55
C THR A 263 -18.73 7.87 9.01
N ILE A 264 -19.45 8.59 9.86
CA ILE A 264 -19.18 8.64 11.30
C ILE A 264 -19.39 7.26 11.93
N TYR A 265 -20.53 6.60 11.67
CA TYR A 265 -20.79 5.23 12.15
C TYR A 265 -19.74 4.24 11.64
N GLY A 266 -19.34 4.37 10.38
CA GLY A 266 -18.28 3.54 9.79
C GLY A 266 -16.94 3.74 10.49
N ILE A 267 -16.56 4.98 10.84
CA ILE A 267 -15.32 5.24 11.62
C ILE A 267 -15.38 4.57 12.98
N PHE A 268 -16.49 4.71 13.72
CA PHE A 268 -16.65 4.04 15.01
C PHE A 268 -16.56 2.52 14.87
N LEU A 269 -17.20 1.95 13.86
CA LEU A 269 -17.15 0.51 13.58
C LEU A 269 -15.75 0.03 13.21
N ALA A 270 -15.00 0.83 12.44
CA ALA A 270 -13.61 0.53 12.09
C ALA A 270 -12.70 0.51 13.31
N ILE A 271 -12.81 1.52 14.19
CA ILE A 271 -12.07 1.58 15.46
C ILE A 271 -12.42 0.38 16.35
N PHE A 272 -13.71 0.08 16.47
CA PHE A 272 -14.19 -1.08 17.22
C PHE A 272 -13.61 -2.40 16.67
N SER A 273 -13.59 -2.56 15.34
CA SER A 273 -13.03 -3.75 14.68
C SER A 273 -11.53 -3.93 14.98
N ILE A 274 -10.75 -2.84 14.95
CA ILE A 274 -9.31 -2.87 15.29
C ILE A 274 -9.11 -3.28 16.75
N ILE A 275 -9.88 -2.68 17.67
CA ILE A 275 -9.77 -2.98 19.11
C ILE A 275 -10.14 -4.45 19.37
N LEU A 276 -11.25 -4.93 18.81
CA LEU A 276 -11.69 -6.32 18.97
C LEU A 276 -10.64 -7.30 18.44
N LEU A 277 -10.04 -7.01 17.27
CA LEU A 277 -8.96 -7.82 16.72
C LEU A 277 -7.72 -7.87 17.62
N ALA A 278 -7.36 -6.73 18.21
CA ALA A 278 -6.24 -6.63 19.14
C ALA A 278 -6.50 -7.44 20.43
N LEU A 279 -7.72 -7.39 20.97
CA LEU A 279 -8.12 -8.15 22.16
C LEU A 279 -8.08 -9.67 21.92
N ILE A 280 -8.60 -10.12 20.77
CA ILE A 280 -8.51 -11.52 20.34
C ILE A 280 -7.04 -11.95 20.25
N GLN A 281 -6.19 -11.09 19.71
CA GLN A 281 -4.76 -11.40 19.60
C GLN A 281 -4.06 -11.51 20.95
N LEU A 282 -4.48 -10.71 21.93
CA LEU A 282 -3.95 -10.75 23.29
C LEU A 282 -4.54 -11.91 24.13
N LYS A 283 -5.42 -12.74 23.54
CA LYS A 283 -6.18 -13.80 24.25
C LYS A 283 -6.96 -13.28 25.46
N ILE A 284 -7.35 -12.00 25.41
CA ILE A 284 -8.21 -11.38 26.44
C ILE A 284 -9.69 -11.74 26.14
N TRP A 285 -9.94 -12.31 24.96
CA TRP A 285 -11.25 -12.69 24.43
C TRP A 285 -11.12 -13.78 23.36
#